data_AF-A0A7W6G1D1-F1
#
_entry.id   AF-A0A7W6G1D1-F1
#
_cell.length_a   1.000
_cell.length_b   1.000
_cell.length_c   1.000
_cell.angle_alpha   90.00
_cell.angle_beta   90.00
_cell.angle_gamma   90.00
#
_symmetry.space_group_name_H-M   'P 1'
#
loop_
_entity.id
_entity.type
_entity.pdbx_description
1 polymer ?
#
loop_
_entity_poly.entity_id
_entity_poly.type
_entity_poly.pdbx_seq_one_letter_code
_entity_poly.pdbx_strand_id
1 'polypeptide(L)'
;MSTLLTINVKNYEPQTQNFYFFQQPAIYTGGGAVYSNSLFSQSLGNYDQTGAILTFEVNMQFYAGIQQANTPPQVGASSGFASASRPIDLAPAAGASGSPNDLTTATVAPVGLSVPTNGPGIQPGAFRVATPSFTSPPYFNVGSAVAVNGGIILSNFVQADPMGYTDCQPILKYYVQTGSYTPGSVMNFTQSSINAAIADFTGGYTTCNVSLLANGNWSAQLQ
;
A
#
# COMPACT_ATOMS: atom_id res chain seq x y z
N MET A 1 -1.57 20.77 -1.82
CA MET A 1 -0.25 20.17 -2.11
C MET A 1 -0.18 18.87 -1.32
N SER A 2 0.08 17.73 -1.97
CA SER A 2 0.35 16.48 -1.25
C SER A 2 1.78 16.52 -0.71
N THR A 3 1.97 16.14 0.56
CA THR A 3 3.31 15.96 1.12
C THR A 3 3.94 14.73 0.48
N LEU A 4 5.18 14.83 0.01
CA LEU A 4 5.90 13.69 -0.57
C LEU A 4 6.69 12.97 0.52
N LEU A 5 6.52 11.66 0.62
CA LEU A 5 7.32 10.79 1.49
C LEU A 5 8.42 10.15 0.66
N THR A 6 9.66 10.20 1.16
CA THR A 6 10.85 9.75 0.44
C THR A 6 11.59 8.70 1.24
N ILE A 7 11.94 7.58 0.62
CA ILE A 7 12.81 6.56 1.20
C ILE A 7 14.03 6.42 0.29
N ASN A 8 15.21 6.77 0.80
CA ASN A 8 16.47 6.60 0.09
C ASN A 8 17.19 5.37 0.64
N VAL A 9 17.64 4.48 -0.24
CA VAL A 9 18.30 3.24 0.12
C VAL A 9 19.71 3.23 -0.43
N LYS A 10 20.66 2.89 0.45
CA LYS A 10 22.04 2.55 0.10
C LYS A 10 22.31 1.10 0.39
N ASN A 11 23.07 0.46 -0.49
CA ASN A 11 23.54 -0.90 -0.31
C ASN A 11 25.05 -0.89 -0.05
N TYR A 12 25.50 -1.36 1.11
CA TYR A 12 26.92 -1.55 1.44
C TYR A 12 27.34 -3.02 1.43
N GLU A 13 26.45 -3.95 1.07
CA GLU A 13 26.86 -5.34 0.81
C GLU A 13 27.81 -5.40 -0.39
N PRO A 14 28.76 -6.36 -0.43
CA PRO A 14 29.67 -6.51 -1.55
C PRO A 14 28.97 -6.87 -2.87
N GLN A 15 27.78 -7.46 -2.79
CA GLN A 15 27.01 -7.92 -3.94
C GLN A 15 25.86 -6.96 -4.26
N THR A 16 25.48 -6.94 -5.54
CA THR A 16 24.23 -6.27 -5.97
C THR A 16 23.05 -6.99 -5.34
N GLN A 17 22.14 -6.22 -4.74
CA GLN A 17 20.93 -6.75 -4.12
C GLN A 17 19.70 -6.26 -4.88
N ASN A 18 18.65 -7.08 -4.93
CA ASN A 18 17.34 -6.65 -5.39
C ASN A 18 16.54 -6.17 -4.19
N PHE A 19 16.03 -4.95 -4.22
CA PHE A 19 15.20 -4.38 -3.17
C PHE A 19 13.75 -4.32 -3.62
N TYR A 20 12.82 -4.50 -2.69
CA TYR A 20 11.41 -4.25 -2.90
C TYR A 20 10.80 -3.53 -1.70
N PHE A 21 9.75 -2.75 -2.00
CA PHE A 21 9.06 -1.89 -1.05
C PHE A 21 7.63 -2.36 -0.86
N PHE A 22 7.12 -2.22 0.35
CA PHE A 22 5.75 -2.56 0.69
C PHE A 22 5.28 -1.77 1.90
N GLN A 23 3.98 -1.61 2.05
CA GLN A 23 3.39 -0.90 3.19
C GLN A 23 2.97 -1.87 4.27
N GLN A 24 2.97 -1.41 5.51
CA GLN A 24 2.21 -2.04 6.59
C GLN A 24 0.75 -2.21 6.13
N PRO A 25 0.18 -3.43 6.19
CA PRO A 25 -1.24 -3.65 5.95
C PRO A 25 -2.09 -2.70 6.79
N ALA A 26 -3.09 -2.10 6.16
CA ALA A 26 -4.12 -1.35 6.87
C ALA A 26 -4.88 -2.27 7.83
N ILE A 27 -5.55 -1.66 8.82
CA ILE A 27 -6.51 -2.39 9.65
C ILE A 27 -7.83 -2.42 8.88
N TYR A 28 -8.35 -3.62 8.64
CA TYR A 28 -9.58 -3.83 7.89
C TYR A 28 -10.72 -4.28 8.79
N THR A 29 -11.91 -3.72 8.56
CA THR A 29 -13.17 -4.23 9.09
C THR A 29 -14.11 -4.53 7.92
N GLY A 30 -14.60 -5.76 7.84
CA GLY A 30 -15.32 -6.27 6.69
C GLY A 30 -14.39 -6.87 5.63
N GLY A 31 -14.82 -7.98 5.01
CA GLY A 31 -13.99 -8.79 4.10
C GLY A 31 -13.21 -9.90 4.81
N GLY A 32 -12.35 -10.57 4.02
CA GLY A 32 -11.59 -11.76 4.46
C GLY A 32 -10.13 -11.47 4.84
N ALA A 33 -9.24 -12.39 4.45
CA ALA A 33 -7.81 -12.25 4.70
C ALA A 33 -7.24 -10.98 4.03
N VAL A 34 -6.31 -10.32 4.72
CA VAL A 34 -5.60 -9.14 4.22
C VAL A 34 -4.38 -9.59 3.43
N TYR A 35 -4.27 -9.09 2.21
CA TYR A 35 -3.14 -9.32 1.31
C TYR A 35 -2.35 -8.02 1.14
N SER A 36 -1.06 -8.14 0.85
CA SER A 36 -0.18 -7.02 0.54
C SER A 36 0.45 -7.22 -0.82
N ASN A 37 0.65 -6.13 -1.56
CA ASN A 37 1.46 -6.13 -2.77
C ASN A 37 2.83 -5.53 -2.52
N SER A 38 3.81 -5.95 -3.32
CA SER A 38 5.00 -5.13 -3.53
C SER A 38 4.61 -3.88 -4.32
N LEU A 39 5.14 -2.74 -3.91
CA LEU A 39 4.87 -1.42 -4.48
C LEU A 39 5.90 -1.02 -5.53
N PHE A 40 7.14 -1.42 -5.30
CA PHE A 40 8.27 -1.08 -6.14
C PHE A 40 9.38 -2.09 -5.93
N SER A 41 10.21 -2.29 -6.95
CA SER A 41 11.39 -3.14 -6.86
C SER A 41 12.49 -2.68 -7.81
N GLN A 42 13.75 -2.74 -7.38
CA GLN A 42 14.90 -2.45 -8.24
C GLN A 42 16.19 -3.08 -7.69
N SER A 43 17.11 -3.45 -8.58
CA SER A 43 18.47 -3.85 -8.22
C SER A 43 19.34 -2.64 -7.87
N LEU A 44 20.16 -2.74 -6.82
CA LEU A 44 21.09 -1.71 -6.40
C LEU A 44 22.46 -2.33 -6.07
N GLY A 45 23.49 -1.85 -6.77
CA GLY A 45 24.89 -2.22 -6.53
C GLY A 45 25.45 -1.61 -5.25
N ASN A 46 26.67 -1.99 -4.88
CA ASN A 46 27.36 -1.44 -3.72
C ASN A 46 27.58 0.08 -3.87
N TYR A 47 27.27 0.85 -2.83
CA TYR A 47 27.34 2.31 -2.81
C TYR A 47 28.78 2.82 -2.96
N ASP A 48 29.76 2.22 -2.28
CA ASP A 48 31.15 2.67 -2.36
C ASP A 48 31.76 2.42 -3.75
N GLN A 49 31.23 1.44 -4.49
CA GLN A 49 31.67 1.12 -5.85
C GLN A 49 30.96 1.92 -6.94
N THR A 50 29.69 2.28 -6.72
CA THR A 50 28.82 2.82 -7.79
C THR A 50 28.29 4.23 -7.52
N GLY A 51 28.28 4.67 -6.26
CA GLY A 51 27.61 5.89 -5.81
C GLY A 51 26.08 5.85 -5.91
N ALA A 52 25.49 4.72 -6.29
CA ALA A 52 24.06 4.62 -6.56
C ALA A 52 23.21 4.68 -5.29
N ILE A 53 22.10 5.42 -5.36
CA ILE A 53 21.06 5.48 -4.33
C ILE A 53 19.74 5.09 -4.99
N LEU A 54 19.00 4.20 -4.34
CA LEU A 54 17.65 3.84 -4.77
C LEU A 54 16.65 4.71 -4.01
N THR A 55 15.84 5.48 -4.72
CA THR A 55 14.85 6.37 -4.13
C THR A 55 13.44 5.87 -4.45
N PHE A 56 12.63 5.71 -3.40
CA PHE A 56 11.20 5.43 -3.49
C PHE A 56 10.43 6.63 -2.96
N GLU A 57 9.48 7.12 -3.76
CA GLU A 57 8.68 8.28 -3.42
C GLU A 57 7.18 7.92 -3.47
N VAL A 58 6.43 8.39 -2.48
CA VAL A 58 4.99 8.19 -2.39
C VAL A 58 4.33 9.42 -1.80
N ASN A 59 3.22 9.85 -2.38
CA ASN A 59 2.44 10.96 -1.82
C ASN A 59 1.75 10.53 -0.52
N MET A 60 1.78 11.40 0.49
CA MET A 60 0.95 11.33 1.69
C MET A 60 -0.49 11.74 1.34
N GLN A 61 -1.12 10.91 0.51
CA GLN A 61 -2.51 10.99 0.09
C GLN A 61 -3.07 9.57 0.19
N PHE A 62 -4.18 9.42 0.89
CA PHE A 62 -4.88 8.14 0.94
C PHE A 62 -5.70 7.95 -0.32
N TYR A 63 -5.67 6.74 -0.85
CA TYR A 63 -6.50 6.33 -1.98
C TYR A 63 -7.29 5.08 -1.61
N ALA A 64 -8.59 5.13 -1.86
CA ALA A 64 -9.38 3.92 -1.98
C ALA A 64 -9.12 3.29 -3.36
N GLY A 65 -8.97 1.97 -3.40
CA GLY A 65 -8.80 1.22 -4.65
C GLY A 65 -9.80 0.07 -4.77
N ILE A 66 -10.16 -0.23 -6.01
CA ILE A 66 -10.80 -1.48 -6.43
C ILE A 66 -10.00 -2.10 -7.57
N GLN A 67 -9.92 -3.42 -7.59
CA GLN A 67 -9.25 -4.16 -8.66
C GLN A 67 -10.00 -5.47 -8.95
N GLN A 68 -10.25 -5.75 -10.23
CA GLN A 68 -10.79 -7.02 -10.69
C GLN A 68 -9.69 -8.09 -10.68
N ALA A 69 -10.02 -9.29 -10.22
CA ALA A 69 -9.17 -10.47 -10.27
C ALA A 69 -9.92 -11.66 -10.90
N ASN A 70 -9.22 -12.49 -11.66
CA ASN A 70 -9.81 -13.69 -12.28
C ASN A 70 -9.71 -14.93 -11.37
N THR A 71 -8.80 -14.89 -10.41
CA THR A 71 -8.58 -15.92 -9.39
C THR A 71 -8.49 -15.25 -8.02
N PRO A 72 -8.79 -15.98 -6.94
CA PRO A 72 -8.49 -15.49 -5.59
C PRO A 72 -7.02 -15.09 -5.44
N PRO A 73 -6.70 -14.09 -4.60
CA PRO A 73 -5.33 -13.63 -4.41
C PRO A 73 -4.40 -14.74 -3.88
N GLN A 74 -3.22 -14.89 -4.49
CA GLN A 74 -2.20 -15.89 -4.12
C GLN A 74 -0.82 -15.25 -4.10
N VAL A 75 0.00 -15.58 -3.10
CA VAL A 75 1.38 -15.05 -2.99
C VAL A 75 2.19 -15.40 -4.24
N GLY A 76 2.91 -14.42 -4.77
CA GLY A 76 3.72 -14.51 -5.99
C GLY A 76 2.94 -14.24 -7.28
N ALA A 77 1.60 -14.24 -7.24
CA ALA A 77 0.77 -13.93 -8.40
C ALA A 77 0.47 -12.43 -8.51
N SER A 78 0.12 -11.97 -9.71
CA SER A 78 -0.44 -10.63 -9.90
C SER A 78 -1.75 -10.50 -9.13
N SER A 79 -1.93 -9.37 -8.45
CA SER A 79 -3.13 -9.09 -7.62
C SER A 79 -4.40 -8.82 -8.43
N GLY A 80 -4.28 -8.46 -9.70
CA GLY A 80 -5.44 -8.29 -10.57
C GLY A 80 -5.15 -7.50 -11.85
N PHE A 81 -6.24 -7.08 -12.51
CA PHE A 81 -6.24 -6.54 -13.87
C PHE A 81 -6.80 -5.11 -13.88
N ALA A 82 -8.05 -4.94 -14.34
CA ALA A 82 -8.72 -3.65 -14.36
C ALA A 82 -8.84 -3.09 -12.94
N SER A 83 -8.43 -1.85 -12.74
CA SER A 83 -8.43 -1.18 -11.45
C SER A 83 -8.92 0.25 -11.56
N ALA A 84 -9.42 0.76 -10.44
CA ALA A 84 -9.75 2.16 -10.28
C ALA A 84 -9.36 2.62 -8.88
N SER A 85 -9.01 3.89 -8.75
CA SER A 85 -8.73 4.50 -7.46
C SER A 85 -9.26 5.93 -7.38
N ARG A 86 -9.48 6.39 -6.15
CA ARG A 86 -9.85 7.77 -5.85
C ARG A 86 -9.09 8.26 -4.61
N PRO A 87 -8.56 9.50 -4.61
CA PRO A 87 -8.15 10.15 -3.38
C PRO A 87 -9.34 10.15 -2.42
N ILE A 88 -9.12 9.80 -1.16
CA ILE A 88 -10.17 9.69 -0.15
C ILE A 88 -9.67 10.26 1.18
N ASP A 89 -10.59 10.85 1.94
CA ASP A 89 -10.29 11.33 3.29
C ASP A 89 -10.47 10.20 4.30
N LEU A 90 -9.96 10.39 5.53
CA LEU A 90 -10.20 9.47 6.64
C LEU A 90 -11.27 10.04 7.56
N ALA A 91 -12.10 9.17 8.11
CA ALA A 91 -13.02 9.51 9.19
C ALA A 91 -12.25 10.14 10.36
N PRO A 92 -12.81 11.15 11.04
CA PRO A 92 -12.10 11.84 12.11
C PRO A 92 -11.78 10.89 13.27
N ALA A 93 -10.78 11.26 14.08
CA ALA A 93 -10.52 10.56 15.34
C ALA A 93 -11.79 10.54 16.22
N ALA A 94 -11.92 9.54 17.08
CA ALA A 94 -13.09 9.42 17.96
C ALA A 94 -13.29 10.71 18.79
N GLY A 95 -14.48 11.29 18.71
CA GLY A 95 -14.82 12.54 19.41
C GLY A 95 -14.38 13.83 18.69
N ALA A 96 -13.67 13.75 17.56
CA ALA A 96 -13.40 14.90 16.72
C ALA A 96 -14.62 15.24 15.83
N SER A 97 -14.84 16.52 15.58
CA SER A 97 -15.86 17.00 14.65
C SER A 97 -15.34 17.04 13.22
N GLY A 98 -16.19 16.69 12.25
CA GLY A 98 -15.86 16.76 10.83
C GLY A 98 -16.84 15.98 9.96
N SER A 99 -16.91 16.34 8.69
CA SER A 99 -17.65 15.62 7.65
C SER A 99 -16.74 15.34 6.46
N PRO A 100 -15.68 14.53 6.63
CA PRO A 100 -14.72 14.22 5.56
C PRO A 100 -15.37 13.39 4.46
N ASN A 101 -14.78 13.39 3.26
CA ASN A 101 -15.24 12.55 2.15
C ASN A 101 -14.57 11.17 2.24
N ASP A 102 -15.07 10.34 3.15
CA ASP A 102 -14.48 9.08 3.61
C ASP A 102 -15.22 7.81 3.12
N LEU A 103 -16.26 7.96 2.31
CA LEU A 103 -17.00 6.86 1.69
C LEU A 103 -16.95 6.94 0.16
N THR A 104 -16.58 5.84 -0.50
CA THR A 104 -16.75 5.68 -1.94
C THR A 104 -17.52 4.39 -2.27
N THR A 105 -18.20 4.37 -3.41
CA THR A 105 -18.95 3.21 -3.90
C THR A 105 -18.31 2.67 -5.15
N ALA A 106 -18.04 1.37 -5.15
CA ALA A 106 -17.50 0.65 -6.28
C ALA A 106 -18.55 0.39 -7.36
N THR A 107 -18.08 0.36 -8.61
CA THR A 107 -18.79 -0.23 -9.75
C THR A 107 -17.94 -1.37 -10.30
N VAL A 108 -18.60 -2.43 -10.79
CA VAL A 108 -17.93 -3.63 -11.33
C VAL A 108 -18.10 -3.78 -12.85
N ALA A 109 -18.97 -2.97 -13.46
CA ALA A 109 -19.22 -2.96 -14.91
C ALA A 109 -19.64 -1.55 -15.37
N PRO A 110 -18.68 -0.67 -15.75
CA PRO A 110 -17.23 -0.88 -15.71
C PRO A 110 -16.66 -0.84 -14.27
N VAL A 111 -15.43 -1.36 -14.09
CA VAL A 111 -14.69 -1.24 -12.83
C VAL A 111 -14.42 0.23 -12.54
N GLY A 112 -14.83 0.70 -11.35
CA GLY A 112 -14.77 2.12 -11.02
C GLY A 112 -15.05 2.41 -9.55
N LEU A 113 -14.83 3.67 -9.17
CA LEU A 113 -15.17 4.23 -7.86
C LEU A 113 -15.87 5.58 -8.05
N SER A 114 -16.95 5.80 -7.30
CA SER A 114 -17.63 7.08 -7.23
C SER A 114 -16.72 8.14 -6.60
N VAL A 115 -17.05 9.41 -6.84
CA VAL A 115 -16.45 10.51 -6.07
C VAL A 115 -16.76 10.28 -4.59
N PRO A 116 -15.76 10.36 -3.68
CA PRO A 116 -16.02 10.15 -2.27
C PRO A 116 -16.97 11.19 -1.68
N THR A 117 -17.77 10.75 -0.72
CA THR A 117 -18.73 11.54 0.05
C THR A 117 -18.58 11.22 1.53
N ASN A 118 -19.19 12.00 2.41
CA ASN A 118 -19.21 11.66 3.83
C ASN A 118 -20.07 10.43 4.12
N GLY A 119 -19.51 9.44 4.82
CA GLY A 119 -20.18 8.21 5.22
C GLY A 119 -20.48 8.16 6.71
N PRO A 120 -21.69 7.73 7.12
CA PRO A 120 -22.02 7.60 8.53
C PRO A 120 -21.41 6.33 9.14
N GLY A 121 -20.95 6.44 10.40
CA GLY A 121 -20.52 5.28 11.19
C GLY A 121 -19.29 4.55 10.62
N ILE A 122 -18.39 5.29 9.96
CA ILE A 122 -17.09 4.77 9.54
C ILE A 122 -16.17 4.77 10.76
N GLN A 123 -15.37 3.71 10.89
CA GLN A 123 -14.39 3.60 11.98
C GLN A 123 -13.44 4.80 12.00
N PRO A 124 -13.12 5.39 13.17
CA PRO A 124 -12.17 6.49 13.27
C PRO A 124 -10.83 6.18 12.59
N GLY A 125 -10.35 7.10 11.76
CA GLY A 125 -9.13 6.93 10.98
C GLY A 125 -9.24 5.99 9.78
N ALA A 126 -10.43 5.49 9.45
CA ALA A 126 -10.68 4.67 8.28
C ALA A 126 -11.40 5.44 7.17
N PHE A 127 -11.30 4.94 5.94
CA PHE A 127 -12.27 5.21 4.88
C PHE A 127 -13.06 3.93 4.59
N ARG A 128 -14.21 4.06 3.93
CA ARG A 128 -15.08 2.94 3.55
C ARG A 128 -15.20 2.79 2.05
N VAL A 129 -15.09 1.56 1.57
CA VAL A 129 -15.48 1.17 0.22
C VAL A 129 -16.77 0.34 0.30
N ALA A 130 -17.82 0.82 -0.35
CA ALA A 130 -19.07 0.08 -0.53
C ALA A 130 -19.05 -0.71 -1.83
N THR A 131 -19.38 -1.99 -1.79
CA THR A 131 -19.38 -2.85 -2.97
C THR A 131 -20.82 -3.12 -3.44
N PRO A 132 -21.06 -3.15 -4.77
CA PRO A 132 -22.38 -3.48 -5.30
C PRO A 132 -22.65 -4.98 -5.16
N SER A 133 -23.84 -5.41 -5.53
CA SER A 133 -24.06 -6.84 -5.79
C SER A 133 -23.24 -7.28 -7.01
N PHE A 134 -22.56 -8.40 -6.90
CA PHE A 134 -21.90 -9.08 -8.00
C PHE A 134 -21.84 -10.58 -7.73
N THR A 135 -21.55 -11.35 -8.77
CA THR A 135 -21.33 -12.80 -8.69
C THR A 135 -19.90 -13.10 -9.11
N SER A 136 -19.20 -13.91 -8.32
CA SER A 136 -17.86 -14.37 -8.66
C SER A 136 -17.91 -15.70 -9.39
N PRO A 137 -17.07 -15.93 -10.42
CA PRO A 137 -16.11 -14.98 -11.02
C PRO A 137 -16.76 -13.94 -11.96
N PRO A 138 -16.14 -12.75 -12.16
CA PRO A 138 -14.83 -12.34 -11.62
C PRO A 138 -14.87 -11.96 -10.14
N TYR A 139 -13.70 -11.99 -9.49
CA TYR A 139 -13.53 -11.53 -8.12
C TYR A 139 -13.12 -10.06 -8.10
N PHE A 140 -13.33 -9.39 -6.96
CA PHE A 140 -12.92 -8.00 -6.77
C PHE A 140 -12.15 -7.86 -5.47
N ASN A 141 -11.10 -7.06 -5.49
CA ASN A 141 -10.28 -6.70 -4.35
C ASN A 141 -10.52 -5.22 -4.05
N VAL A 142 -10.62 -4.87 -2.77
CA VAL A 142 -10.76 -3.48 -2.31
C VAL A 142 -9.80 -3.19 -1.18
N GLY A 143 -9.32 -1.96 -1.10
CA GLY A 143 -8.46 -1.55 0.01
C GLY A 143 -7.65 -0.29 -0.25
N SER A 144 -6.54 -0.19 0.47
CA SER A 144 -5.62 0.94 0.41
C SER A 144 -4.79 0.87 -0.86
N ALA A 145 -4.87 1.91 -1.68
CA ALA A 145 -4.03 2.10 -2.86
C ALA A 145 -2.98 3.19 -2.61
N VAL A 146 -1.87 3.09 -3.32
CA VAL A 146 -0.81 4.12 -3.34
C VAL A 146 -0.48 4.49 -4.77
N ALA A 147 -0.18 5.77 -4.97
CA ALA A 147 0.36 6.29 -6.23
C ALA A 147 1.88 6.21 -6.19
N VAL A 148 2.45 5.36 -7.05
CA VAL A 148 3.89 5.12 -7.15
C VAL A 148 4.27 4.96 -8.62
N ASN A 149 5.40 5.56 -9.03
CA ASN A 149 5.94 5.46 -10.41
C ASN A 149 4.94 5.77 -11.53
N GLY A 150 4.07 6.76 -11.31
CA GLY A 150 3.06 7.17 -12.29
C GLY A 150 1.88 6.21 -12.44
N GLY A 151 1.81 5.14 -11.63
CA GLY A 151 0.69 4.20 -11.56
C GLY A 151 0.03 4.17 -10.18
N ILE A 152 -1.11 3.48 -10.10
CA ILE A 152 -1.78 3.17 -8.84
C ILE A 152 -1.69 1.67 -8.59
N ILE A 153 -1.20 1.29 -7.41
CA ILE A 153 -1.13 -0.09 -6.96
C ILE A 153 -1.96 -0.22 -5.69
N LEU A 154 -2.82 -1.24 -5.58
CA LEU A 154 -3.38 -1.65 -4.30
C LEU A 154 -2.24 -2.10 -3.40
N SER A 155 -1.91 -1.31 -2.39
CA SER A 155 -0.81 -1.57 -1.48
C SER A 155 -1.10 -2.77 -0.58
N ASN A 156 -2.31 -2.79 -0.04
CA ASN A 156 -2.87 -3.91 0.67
C ASN A 156 -4.39 -3.88 0.49
N PHE A 157 -5.01 -5.04 0.58
CA PHE A 157 -6.41 -5.20 0.20
C PHE A 157 -6.99 -6.46 0.82
N VAL A 158 -8.32 -6.53 0.78
CA VAL A 158 -9.09 -7.75 1.03
C VAL A 158 -9.86 -8.10 -0.24
N GLN A 159 -10.21 -9.38 -0.39
CA GLN A 159 -11.23 -9.75 -1.37
C GLN A 159 -12.57 -9.18 -0.90
N ALA A 160 -13.26 -8.47 -1.77
CA ALA A 160 -14.56 -7.87 -1.51
C ALA A 160 -15.66 -8.93 -1.42
N ASP A 161 -16.59 -8.73 -0.48
CA ASP A 161 -17.88 -9.40 -0.47
C ASP A 161 -18.89 -8.58 -1.28
N PRO A 162 -19.87 -9.22 -1.97
CA PRO A 162 -20.94 -8.50 -2.65
C PRO A 162 -21.89 -7.85 -1.64
N MET A 163 -22.40 -6.67 -1.97
CA MET A 163 -23.28 -5.88 -1.09
C MET A 163 -22.68 -5.62 0.31
N GLY A 164 -21.38 -5.38 0.37
CA GLY A 164 -20.63 -5.22 1.61
C GLY A 164 -20.09 -3.80 1.81
N TYR A 165 -19.59 -3.58 3.03
CA TYR A 165 -18.74 -2.44 3.36
C TYR A 165 -17.39 -2.96 3.85
N THR A 166 -16.33 -2.33 3.37
CA THR A 166 -14.97 -2.55 3.85
C THR A 166 -14.42 -1.24 4.37
N ASP A 167 -14.18 -1.18 5.67
CA ASP A 167 -13.46 -0.07 6.30
C ASP A 167 -11.97 -0.38 6.26
N CYS A 168 -11.18 0.60 5.85
CA CYS A 168 -9.74 0.50 5.71
C CYS A 168 -9.10 1.66 6.49
N GLN A 169 -8.33 1.34 7.53
CA GLN A 169 -7.54 2.30 8.30
C GLN A 169 -6.06 2.20 7.88
N PRO A 170 -5.58 3.08 6.98
CA PRO A 170 -4.23 2.99 6.43
C PRO A 170 -3.16 3.30 7.47
N ILE A 171 -1.98 2.72 7.30
CA ILE A 171 -0.82 2.95 8.18
C ILE A 171 0.35 3.51 7.36
N LEU A 172 0.86 4.68 7.74
CA LEU A 172 2.00 5.34 7.07
C LEU A 172 3.35 4.76 7.49
N LYS A 173 3.47 3.43 7.42
CA LYS A 173 4.71 2.69 7.64
C LYS A 173 5.04 1.89 6.40
N TYR A 174 6.26 2.06 5.91
CA TYR A 174 6.76 1.36 4.74
C TYR A 174 7.97 0.53 5.13
N TYR A 175 8.15 -0.57 4.41
CA TYR A 175 9.21 -1.52 4.62
C TYR A 175 10.05 -1.63 3.36
N VAL A 176 11.35 -1.80 3.54
CA VAL A 176 12.31 -2.12 2.49
C VAL A 176 12.93 -3.48 2.81
N GLN A 177 12.92 -4.38 1.84
CA GLN A 177 13.51 -5.70 1.99
C GLN A 177 14.25 -6.12 0.73
N THR A 178 15.22 -7.02 0.88
CA THR A 178 15.89 -7.68 -0.24
C THR A 178 15.09 -8.89 -0.74
N GLY A 179 14.93 -9.03 -2.06
CA GLY A 179 14.18 -10.13 -2.68
C GLY A 179 13.63 -9.78 -4.06
N SER A 180 12.72 -10.60 -4.57
CA SER A 180 12.31 -10.60 -5.98
C SER A 180 10.80 -10.51 -6.21
N TYR A 181 10.09 -9.70 -5.41
CA TYR A 181 8.69 -9.42 -5.71
C TYR A 181 8.55 -8.35 -6.79
N THR A 182 7.69 -8.61 -7.77
CA THR A 182 7.35 -7.64 -8.82
C THR A 182 6.29 -6.67 -8.31
N PRO A 183 6.32 -5.37 -8.65
CA PRO A 183 5.29 -4.43 -8.25
C PRO A 183 3.88 -4.89 -8.68
N GLY A 184 2.91 -4.81 -7.78
CA GLY A 184 1.54 -5.28 -7.99
C GLY A 184 1.35 -6.80 -7.85
N SER A 185 2.39 -7.56 -7.50
CA SER A 185 2.27 -8.97 -7.10
C SER A 185 2.02 -9.11 -5.60
N VAL A 186 1.17 -10.07 -5.25
CA VAL A 186 0.85 -10.39 -3.85
C VAL A 186 2.09 -10.95 -3.19
N MET A 187 2.45 -10.42 -2.04
CA MET A 187 3.62 -10.83 -1.27
C MET A 187 3.24 -11.37 0.10
N ASN A 188 4.12 -12.20 0.67
CA ASN A 188 3.99 -12.64 2.05
C ASN A 188 4.51 -11.55 3.00
N PHE A 189 3.61 -10.72 3.53
CA PHE A 189 3.96 -9.64 4.46
C PHE A 189 4.67 -10.15 5.71
N THR A 190 4.09 -11.15 6.39
CA THR A 190 4.63 -11.70 7.64
C THR A 190 6.09 -12.13 7.46
N GLN A 191 6.38 -12.93 6.44
CA GLN A 191 7.75 -13.37 6.16
C GLN A 191 8.68 -12.21 5.76
N SER A 192 8.20 -11.31 4.91
CA SER A 192 9.02 -10.20 4.39
C SER A 192 9.39 -9.18 5.47
N SER A 193 8.51 -8.98 6.45
CA SER A 193 8.64 -7.95 7.49
C SER A 193 9.64 -8.26 8.60
N ILE A 194 10.01 -9.54 8.82
CA ILE A 194 10.79 -9.98 9.99
C ILE A 194 12.13 -9.24 10.10
N ASN A 195 12.84 -9.09 8.98
CA ASN A 195 14.17 -8.47 8.93
C ASN A 195 14.21 -7.36 7.87
N ALA A 196 13.14 -6.57 7.74
CA ALA A 196 13.08 -5.46 6.79
C ALA A 196 13.46 -4.15 7.49
N ALA A 197 14.05 -3.20 6.74
CA ALA A 197 14.16 -1.83 7.21
C ALA A 197 12.78 -1.18 7.27
N ILE A 198 12.54 -0.35 8.29
CA ILE A 198 11.26 0.30 8.52
C ILE A 198 11.40 1.81 8.38
N ALA A 199 10.56 2.39 7.52
CA ALA A 199 10.34 3.83 7.41
C ALA A 199 8.97 4.16 8.02
N ASP A 200 8.97 4.63 9.27
CA ASP A 200 7.77 4.99 10.03
C ASP A 200 7.50 6.50 9.96
N PHE A 201 6.59 6.90 9.08
CA PHE A 201 6.24 8.30 8.87
C PHE A 201 5.08 8.76 9.77
N THR A 202 4.58 7.92 10.69
CA THR A 202 3.47 8.30 11.58
C THR A 202 3.81 9.47 12.50
N GLY A 203 5.09 9.74 12.73
CA GLY A 203 5.59 10.87 13.51
C GLY A 203 5.67 12.21 12.77
N GLY A 204 5.21 12.30 11.51
CA GLY A 204 5.25 13.53 10.71
C GLY A 204 6.56 13.76 9.94
N TYR A 205 7.49 12.79 9.99
CA TYR A 205 8.66 12.75 9.12
C TYR A 205 8.26 12.63 7.66
N THR A 206 9.13 13.09 6.76
CA THR A 206 8.89 13.03 5.31
C THR A 206 9.99 12.31 4.57
N THR A 207 11.16 12.11 5.18
CA THR A 207 12.27 11.40 4.58
C THR A 207 12.77 10.29 5.51
N CYS A 208 13.11 9.15 4.94
CA CYS A 208 13.80 8.06 5.63
C CYS A 208 15.03 7.64 4.82
N ASN A 209 16.20 7.71 5.42
CA ASN A 209 17.44 7.21 4.81
C ASN A 209 17.73 5.82 5.39
N VAL A 210 17.73 4.82 4.52
CA VAL A 210 17.95 3.41 4.83
C VAL A 210 19.31 2.97 4.27
N SER A 211 20.04 2.18 5.05
CA SER A 211 21.27 1.54 4.62
C SER A 211 21.22 0.06 4.95
N LEU A 212 21.45 -0.79 3.95
CA LEU A 212 21.84 -2.18 4.16
C LEU A 212 23.35 -2.21 4.37
N LEU A 213 23.79 -2.53 5.58
CA LEU A 213 25.20 -2.56 5.96
C LEU A 213 25.89 -3.83 5.42
N ALA A 214 27.22 -3.82 5.32
CA ALA A 214 28.02 -4.95 4.81
C ALA A 214 27.95 -6.24 5.67
N ASN A 215 27.27 -6.19 6.81
CA ASN A 215 27.05 -7.33 7.71
C ASN A 215 25.59 -7.84 7.63
N GLY A 216 24.83 -7.43 6.63
CA GLY A 216 23.41 -7.76 6.45
C GLY A 216 22.42 -7.02 7.34
N ASN A 217 22.88 -6.16 8.26
CA ASN A 217 21.99 -5.40 9.13
C ASN A 217 21.47 -4.13 8.47
N TRP A 218 20.29 -3.70 8.88
CA TRP A 218 19.70 -2.43 8.43
C TRP A 218 20.01 -1.29 9.39
N SER A 219 20.20 -0.11 8.83
CA SER A 219 20.11 1.17 9.53
C SER A 219 19.03 2.02 8.86
N ALA A 220 18.19 2.71 9.65
CA ALA A 220 17.14 3.60 9.16
C ALA A 220 17.13 4.88 9.98
N GLN A 221 17.10 6.03 9.30
CA GLN A 221 17.08 7.36 9.93
C GLN A 221 15.95 8.21 9.35
N LEU A 222 15.03 8.63 10.21
CA LEU A 222 13.91 9.51 9.86
C LEU A 222 14.31 10.98 9.95
N GLN A 223 13.74 11.80 9.06
CA GLN A 223 13.98 13.24 8.90
C GLN A 223 12.69 14.00 8.56
#